data_AF-A0A355G2Q1-F1
#
_entry.id   AF-A0A355G2Q1-F1
#
_cell.length_a   1.000
_cell.length_b   1.000
_cell.length_c   1.000
_cell.angle_alpha   90.00
_cell.angle_beta   90.00
_cell.angle_gamma   90.00
#
_symmetry.space_group_name_H-M   'P 1'
#
loop_
_entity.id
_entity.type
_entity.pdbx_description
1 polymer ?
#
loop_
_entity_poly.entity_id
_entity_poly.type
_entity_poly.pdbx_seq_one_letter_code
_entity_poly.pdbx_strand_id
1 'polypeptide(L)'
;MKRYADAGIKVMAITPYHDEYTESGIVIDSPEGEKRIREIAYFLINDLRDLVSGYQVTNEMGIPRFTVPLTMKQAARFIGIQLEAMYPHRGDAILGYNSAGPQPDLQYYMKPYYKYCDYVGFDLYMGCFFNMPGFMFVFDLITKYLWACTGRPILLQEFGYISAGAPKTKEEKRDIIRGYGFNSEREAMKNIVEFVENLPEYMKKHIKRVCQNNESKYLDFVFKGDYKNHIYRELPKLTKIPGYPHTPKGQADFYRDIIERLYKQECLIGAMIYCWKDSDKCYVCGQVDCPTETRWGLVDIDEKPKPSYFAVRDALAKIKKISNSLQPIE
;
A
#
# COMPACT_ATOMS: atom_id res chain seq x y z
N MET A 1 -17.44 -8.51 6.27
CA MET A 1 -17.07 -8.03 7.61
C MET A 1 -17.66 -8.88 8.72
N LYS A 2 -19.00 -9.02 8.83
CA LYS A 2 -19.65 -9.82 9.88
C LYS A 2 -19.03 -11.22 10.10
N ARG A 3 -18.79 -12.00 9.04
CA ARG A 3 -18.12 -13.31 9.14
C ARG A 3 -16.76 -13.27 9.86
N TYR A 4 -15.97 -12.21 9.65
CA TYR A 4 -14.66 -12.06 10.29
C TYR A 4 -14.82 -11.67 11.76
N ALA A 5 -15.72 -10.72 12.05
CA ALA A 5 -16.04 -10.30 13.42
C ALA A 5 -16.59 -11.48 14.25
N ASP A 6 -17.54 -12.24 13.70
CA ASP A 6 -18.11 -13.45 14.32
C ASP A 6 -17.03 -14.51 14.61
N ALA A 7 -15.94 -14.53 13.84
CA ALA A 7 -14.79 -15.42 14.03
C ALA A 7 -13.72 -14.84 14.99
N GLY A 8 -13.99 -13.69 15.62
CA GLY A 8 -13.05 -13.01 16.52
C GLY A 8 -11.88 -12.31 15.82
N ILE A 9 -11.95 -12.13 14.50
CA ILE A 9 -10.93 -11.43 13.72
C ILE A 9 -11.23 -9.93 13.80
N LYS A 10 -10.27 -9.14 14.31
CA LYS A 10 -10.35 -7.68 14.30
C LYS A 10 -10.35 -7.17 12.86
N VAL A 11 -11.25 -6.26 12.55
CA VAL A 11 -11.44 -5.70 11.20
C VAL A 11 -11.02 -4.24 11.20
N MET A 12 -10.15 -3.87 10.27
CA MET A 12 -9.84 -2.47 9.96
C MET A 12 -10.67 -2.06 8.74
N ALA A 13 -11.47 -1.01 8.85
CA ALA A 13 -12.20 -0.43 7.72
C ALA A 13 -11.41 0.74 7.13
N ILE A 14 -11.40 0.84 5.80
CA ILE A 14 -10.82 1.99 5.10
C ILE A 14 -11.99 2.82 4.57
N THR A 15 -12.06 4.10 4.93
CA THR A 15 -13.15 4.97 4.47
C THR A 15 -12.93 5.40 3.00
N PRO A 16 -14.01 5.79 2.29
CA PRO A 16 -13.95 6.25 0.90
C PRO A 16 -12.92 7.37 0.64
N TYR A 17 -12.36 7.37 -0.58
CA TYR A 17 -11.45 8.42 -1.05
C TYR A 17 -12.22 9.69 -1.42
N HIS A 18 -11.54 10.84 -1.44
CA HIS A 18 -12.19 12.12 -1.80
C HIS A 18 -12.85 12.09 -3.18
N ASP A 19 -12.31 11.33 -4.12
CA ASP A 19 -12.87 11.23 -5.48
C ASP A 19 -14.32 10.75 -5.44
N GLU A 20 -14.64 9.75 -4.62
CA GLU A 20 -16.00 9.19 -4.49
C GLU A 20 -17.00 10.23 -3.94
N TYR A 21 -16.54 11.14 -3.08
CA TYR A 21 -17.35 12.27 -2.61
C TYR A 21 -17.57 13.28 -3.73
N THR A 22 -16.50 13.64 -4.47
CA THR A 22 -16.60 14.62 -5.56
C THR A 22 -17.43 14.12 -6.73
N GLU A 23 -17.34 12.84 -7.08
CA GLU A 23 -18.19 12.17 -8.08
C GLU A 23 -19.67 12.20 -7.66
N SER A 24 -19.93 12.20 -6.35
CA SER A 24 -21.26 12.37 -5.77
C SER A 24 -21.71 13.83 -5.65
N GLY A 25 -20.95 14.78 -6.21
CA GLY A 25 -21.26 16.22 -6.20
C GLY A 25 -20.90 16.96 -4.91
N ILE A 26 -20.12 16.36 -4.01
CA ILE A 26 -19.71 16.98 -2.74
C ILE A 26 -18.45 17.82 -2.96
N VAL A 27 -18.51 19.09 -2.61
CA VAL A 27 -17.37 20.02 -2.68
C VAL A 27 -16.62 20.00 -1.35
N ILE A 28 -15.46 19.33 -1.29
CA ILE A 28 -14.73 19.02 -0.04
C ILE A 28 -14.45 20.26 0.85
N ASP A 29 -14.21 21.42 0.26
CA ASP A 29 -13.87 22.65 1.00
C ASP A 29 -15.01 23.69 1.08
N SER A 30 -16.26 23.27 0.88
CA SER A 30 -17.41 24.13 1.19
C SER A 30 -18.01 23.79 2.56
N PRO A 31 -18.72 24.73 3.21
CA PRO A 31 -19.45 24.46 4.45
C PRO A 31 -20.45 23.30 4.30
N GLU A 32 -21.18 23.23 3.18
CA GLU A 32 -22.11 22.16 2.87
C GLU A 32 -21.39 20.84 2.66
N GLY A 33 -20.26 20.84 1.96
CA GLY A 33 -19.47 19.64 1.74
C GLY A 33 -18.87 19.08 3.02
N GLU A 34 -18.35 19.94 3.89
CA GLU A 34 -17.90 19.54 5.23
C GLU A 34 -19.04 18.90 6.01
N LYS A 35 -20.24 19.49 6.01
CA LYS A 35 -21.42 18.89 6.65
C LYS A 35 -21.71 17.49 6.11
N ARG A 36 -21.68 17.31 4.78
CA ARG A 36 -21.91 16.01 4.14
C ARG A 36 -20.82 14.98 4.48
N ILE A 37 -19.55 15.39 4.52
CA ILE A 37 -18.43 14.53 4.93
C ILE A 37 -18.65 14.06 6.38
N ARG A 38 -19.03 14.95 7.29
CA ARG A 38 -19.35 14.60 8.69
C ARG A 38 -20.51 13.61 8.78
N GLU A 39 -21.58 13.83 8.02
CA GLU A 39 -22.75 12.94 7.99
C GLU A 39 -22.38 11.55 7.48
N ILE A 40 -21.55 11.45 6.43
CA ILE A 40 -21.06 10.16 5.90
C ILE A 40 -20.14 9.47 6.91
N ALA A 41 -19.21 10.20 7.52
CA ALA A 41 -18.30 9.64 8.52
C ALA A 41 -19.06 9.11 9.75
N TYR A 42 -20.07 9.87 10.21
CA TYR A 42 -20.98 9.46 11.28
C TYR A 42 -21.79 8.21 10.90
N PHE A 43 -22.35 8.20 9.68
CA PHE A 43 -23.07 7.05 9.16
C PHE A 43 -22.18 5.80 9.18
N LEU A 44 -20.97 5.87 8.63
CA LEU A 44 -20.03 4.74 8.56
C LEU A 44 -19.70 4.17 9.95
N ILE A 45 -19.36 5.03 10.92
CA ILE A 45 -18.98 4.54 12.25
C ILE A 45 -20.17 3.95 13.02
N ASN A 46 -21.38 4.45 12.75
CA ASN A 46 -22.57 3.97 13.42
C ASN A 46 -23.12 2.68 12.77
N ASP A 47 -23.11 2.60 11.45
CA ASP A 47 -23.61 1.46 10.67
C ASP A 47 -22.71 0.22 10.83
N LEU A 48 -21.39 0.44 10.92
CA LEU A 48 -20.41 -0.63 11.10
C LEU A 48 -20.02 -0.86 12.57
N ARG A 49 -20.80 -0.31 13.50
CA ARG A 49 -20.61 -0.52 14.94
C ARG A 49 -20.58 -2.01 15.27
N ASP A 50 -19.69 -2.40 16.18
CA ASP A 50 -19.46 -3.79 16.62
C ASP A 50 -18.91 -4.74 15.54
N LEU A 51 -18.87 -4.34 14.27
CA LEU A 51 -18.30 -5.13 13.17
C LEU A 51 -16.85 -4.76 12.87
N VAL A 52 -16.45 -3.54 13.23
CA VAL A 52 -15.15 -2.94 12.90
C VAL A 52 -14.41 -2.59 14.19
N SER A 53 -13.13 -2.95 14.26
CA SER A 53 -12.25 -2.70 15.40
C SER A 53 -11.36 -1.47 15.22
N GLY A 54 -11.31 -0.92 14.00
CA GLY A 54 -10.61 0.33 13.74
C GLY A 54 -10.94 0.90 12.37
N TYR A 55 -10.70 2.20 12.22
CA TYR A 55 -10.88 2.90 10.96
C TYR A 55 -9.60 3.60 10.55
N GLN A 56 -9.24 3.37 9.31
CA GLN A 56 -8.35 4.21 8.54
C GLN A 56 -9.20 5.19 7.73
N VAL A 57 -9.22 6.45 8.13
CA VAL A 57 -9.92 7.48 7.37
C VAL A 57 -9.11 7.86 6.14
N THR A 58 -9.61 7.44 4.97
CA THR A 58 -8.97 7.50 3.65
C THR A 58 -7.56 6.87 3.60
N ASN A 59 -7.04 6.62 2.41
CA ASN A 59 -5.78 5.92 2.21
C ASN A 59 -4.74 6.80 1.52
N GLU A 60 -3.50 6.77 2.03
CA GLU A 60 -2.29 7.32 1.42
C GLU A 60 -2.40 8.75 0.84
N MET A 61 -3.17 9.64 1.48
CA MET A 61 -3.40 11.02 1.03
C MET A 61 -2.13 11.90 0.97
N GLY A 62 -0.98 11.37 1.38
CA GLY A 62 0.32 12.01 1.17
C GLY A 62 0.93 11.74 -0.22
N ILE A 63 0.42 10.77 -0.98
CA ILE A 63 0.90 10.45 -2.33
C ILE A 63 -0.01 11.17 -3.35
N PRO A 64 0.56 11.95 -4.29
CA PRO A 64 -0.22 12.74 -5.25
C PRO A 64 -1.29 11.96 -6.02
N ARG A 65 -1.08 10.67 -6.30
CA ARG A 65 -2.05 9.78 -6.95
C ARG A 65 -3.38 9.69 -6.20
N PHE A 66 -3.35 9.79 -4.87
CA PHE A 66 -4.50 9.68 -3.98
C PHE A 66 -4.95 11.02 -3.40
N THR A 67 -4.16 12.07 -3.59
CA THR A 67 -4.45 13.42 -3.08
C THR A 67 -5.08 14.31 -4.13
N VAL A 68 -4.62 14.23 -5.37
CA VAL A 68 -5.01 15.18 -6.43
C VAL A 68 -6.47 14.92 -6.84
N PRO A 69 -7.32 15.95 -6.95
CA PRO A 69 -6.97 17.37 -7.12
C PRO A 69 -6.83 18.19 -5.83
N LEU A 70 -6.97 17.60 -4.65
CA LEU A 70 -6.79 18.30 -3.39
C LEU A 70 -5.33 18.72 -3.20
N THR A 71 -5.13 19.90 -2.62
CA THR A 71 -3.85 20.28 -2.02
C THR A 71 -3.64 19.50 -0.72
N MET A 72 -2.40 19.42 -0.24
CA MET A 72 -2.10 18.71 1.02
C MET A 72 -2.87 19.27 2.23
N LYS A 73 -3.13 20.59 2.24
CA LYS A 73 -3.94 21.23 3.29
C LYS A 73 -5.41 20.78 3.24
N GLN A 74 -5.98 20.68 2.03
CA GLN A 74 -7.35 20.21 1.82
C GLN A 74 -7.46 18.71 2.16
N ALA A 75 -6.45 17.92 1.80
CA ALA A 75 -6.34 16.52 2.20
C ALA A 75 -6.31 16.33 3.72
N ALA A 76 -5.47 17.10 4.43
CA ALA A 76 -5.41 17.08 5.89
C ALA A 76 -6.75 17.50 6.52
N ARG A 77 -7.42 18.50 5.95
CA ARG A 77 -8.76 18.93 6.39
C ARG A 77 -9.80 17.83 6.18
N PHE A 78 -9.79 17.18 5.03
CA PHE A 78 -10.70 16.07 4.70
C PHE A 78 -10.53 14.88 5.66
N ILE A 79 -9.30 14.50 5.99
CA ILE A 79 -8.99 13.50 7.03
C ILE A 79 -9.52 13.99 8.39
N GLY A 80 -9.17 15.23 8.76
CA GLY A 80 -9.50 15.81 10.05
C GLY A 80 -11.00 15.92 10.33
N ILE A 81 -11.81 16.26 9.32
CA ILE A 81 -13.28 16.33 9.42
C ILE A 81 -13.86 14.95 9.75
N GLN A 82 -13.37 13.89 9.07
CA GLN A 82 -13.83 12.51 9.32
C GLN A 82 -13.43 12.05 10.73
N LEU A 83 -12.17 12.25 11.13
CA LEU A 83 -11.70 11.91 12.47
C LEU A 83 -12.54 12.61 13.56
N GLU A 84 -12.72 13.92 13.43
CA GLU A 84 -13.49 14.71 14.41
C GLU A 84 -14.95 14.26 14.50
N ALA A 85 -15.60 13.93 13.38
CA ALA A 85 -16.97 13.45 13.37
C ALA A 85 -17.10 12.04 13.98
N MET A 86 -16.12 11.17 13.76
CA MET A 86 -16.14 9.78 14.22
C MET A 86 -15.74 9.64 15.70
N TYR A 87 -14.81 10.46 16.18
CA TYR A 87 -14.16 10.27 17.48
C TYR A 87 -15.12 10.16 18.69
N PRO A 88 -16.18 10.97 18.82
CA PRO A 88 -17.15 10.85 19.91
C PRO A 88 -17.96 9.54 19.89
N HIS A 89 -18.01 8.86 18.75
CA HIS A 89 -18.86 7.69 18.53
C HIS A 89 -18.08 6.38 18.38
N ARG A 90 -16.75 6.42 18.52
CA ARG A 90 -15.86 5.28 18.20
C ARG A 90 -15.96 4.09 19.15
N GLY A 91 -16.43 4.29 20.38
CA GLY A 91 -16.40 3.25 21.39
C GLY A 91 -14.98 2.71 21.56
N ASP A 92 -14.81 1.40 21.40
CA ASP A 92 -13.51 0.71 21.49
C ASP A 92 -12.75 0.66 20.15
N ALA A 93 -13.33 1.15 19.05
CA ALA A 93 -12.65 1.18 17.77
C ALA A 93 -11.56 2.26 17.74
N ILE A 94 -10.39 1.91 17.20
CA ILE A 94 -9.29 2.88 17.02
C ILE A 94 -9.49 3.69 15.73
N LEU A 95 -9.21 4.99 15.77
CA LEU A 95 -9.28 5.87 14.60
C LEU A 95 -7.91 6.39 14.20
N GLY A 96 -7.62 6.38 12.90
CA GLY A 96 -6.37 6.90 12.37
C GLY A 96 -6.44 7.14 10.88
N TYR A 97 -5.31 7.46 10.26
CA TYR A 97 -5.18 7.66 8.82
C TYR A 97 -3.88 7.06 8.31
N ASN A 98 -3.83 6.77 7.01
CA ASN A 98 -2.62 6.29 6.36
C ASN A 98 -1.83 7.46 5.75
N SER A 99 -0.62 7.66 6.24
CA SER A 99 0.32 8.67 5.74
C SER A 99 1.07 8.21 4.49
N ALA A 100 1.02 6.92 4.11
CA ALA A 100 1.85 6.26 3.10
C ALA A 100 3.37 6.25 3.38
N GLY A 101 3.87 7.19 4.18
CA GLY A 101 5.27 7.37 4.54
C GLY A 101 5.46 8.62 5.40
N PRO A 102 6.66 9.22 5.43
CA PRO A 102 6.97 10.35 6.31
C PRO A 102 6.08 11.60 6.13
N GLN A 103 5.87 12.05 4.89
CA GLN A 103 4.97 13.16 4.49
C GLN A 103 4.92 14.35 5.48
N PRO A 104 6.01 15.12 5.62
CA PRO A 104 6.13 16.18 6.63
C PRO A 104 5.09 17.30 6.51
N ASP A 105 4.68 17.64 5.28
CA ASP A 105 3.66 18.64 4.99
C ASP A 105 2.26 18.18 5.44
N LEU A 106 1.90 16.93 5.15
CA LEU A 106 0.69 16.31 5.68
C LEU A 106 0.70 16.34 7.21
N GLN A 107 1.80 15.91 7.84
CA GLN A 107 1.91 15.89 9.30
C GLN A 107 1.81 17.29 9.92
N TYR A 108 2.31 18.31 9.23
CA TYR A 108 2.22 19.69 9.68
C TYR A 108 0.75 20.15 9.74
N TYR A 109 -0.02 19.90 8.68
CA TYR A 109 -1.42 20.30 8.61
C TYR A 109 -2.35 19.43 9.48
N MET A 110 -1.95 18.20 9.81
CA MET A 110 -2.71 17.30 10.68
C MET A 110 -2.64 17.65 12.18
N LYS A 111 -1.72 18.54 12.61
CA LYS A 111 -1.53 18.92 14.02
C LYS A 111 -2.82 19.24 14.79
N PRO A 112 -3.78 20.03 14.26
CA PRO A 112 -5.02 20.35 14.98
C PRO A 112 -5.93 19.13 15.21
N TYR A 113 -5.77 18.07 14.42
CA TYR A 113 -6.63 16.89 14.39
C TYR A 113 -6.06 15.71 15.17
N TYR A 114 -4.80 15.73 15.58
CA TYR A 114 -4.20 14.61 16.32
C TYR A 114 -4.93 14.25 17.61
N LYS A 115 -5.60 15.20 18.26
CA LYS A 115 -6.46 14.91 19.42
C LYS A 115 -7.61 13.93 19.14
N TYR A 116 -7.99 13.76 17.87
CA TYR A 116 -9.01 12.82 17.39
C TYR A 116 -8.40 11.57 16.72
N CYS A 117 -7.09 11.40 16.85
CA CYS A 117 -6.33 10.35 16.20
C CYS A 117 -5.74 9.42 17.26
N ASP A 118 -6.15 8.16 17.24
CA ASP A 118 -5.62 7.10 18.12
C ASP A 118 -4.31 6.52 17.54
N TYR A 119 -4.11 6.56 16.22
CA TYR A 119 -2.88 6.10 15.57
C TYR A 119 -2.59 6.81 14.25
N VAL A 120 -1.31 6.82 13.84
CA VAL A 120 -0.89 7.22 12.48
C VAL A 120 -0.35 6.01 11.75
N GLY A 121 -0.88 5.75 10.57
CA GLY A 121 -0.53 4.62 9.73
C GLY A 121 0.45 4.96 8.63
N PHE A 122 1.15 3.96 8.11
CA PHE A 122 1.91 4.08 6.86
C PHE A 122 2.02 2.72 6.16
N ASP A 123 2.23 2.75 4.85
CA ASP A 123 2.53 1.56 4.05
C ASP A 123 4.01 1.50 3.73
N LEU A 124 4.52 0.28 3.61
CA LEU A 124 5.90 0.06 3.19
C LEU A 124 6.05 -1.19 2.35
N TYR A 125 5.88 -0.98 1.06
CA TYR A 125 6.10 -1.96 0.00
C TYR A 125 7.57 -1.95 -0.43
N MET A 126 8.34 -2.88 0.10
CA MET A 126 9.77 -2.93 -0.19
C MET A 126 10.07 -3.86 -1.36
N GLY A 127 10.96 -3.37 -2.22
CA GLY A 127 11.57 -4.14 -3.28
C GLY A 127 10.76 -4.39 -4.55
N CYS A 128 9.83 -3.49 -4.84
CA CYS A 128 9.08 -3.48 -6.10
C CYS A 128 9.24 -2.18 -6.91
N PHE A 129 9.58 -1.06 -6.27
CA PHE A 129 9.66 0.26 -6.90
C PHE A 129 11.11 0.77 -7.01
N PHE A 130 11.44 1.40 -8.14
CA PHE A 130 12.78 1.91 -8.44
C PHE A 130 13.31 2.95 -7.45
N ASN A 131 12.42 3.68 -6.77
CA ASN A 131 12.77 4.90 -6.05
C ASN A 131 13.23 4.68 -4.60
N MET A 132 13.21 3.45 -4.10
CA MET A 132 13.61 3.12 -2.73
C MET A 132 14.51 1.88 -2.75
N PRO A 133 15.86 2.03 -2.68
CA PRO A 133 16.71 0.87 -2.46
C PRO A 133 16.29 0.21 -1.14
N GLY A 134 15.88 -1.05 -1.24
CA GLY A 134 15.22 -1.71 -0.13
C GLY A 134 16.22 -2.00 0.99
N PHE A 135 16.19 -1.25 2.08
CA PHE A 135 16.91 -1.59 3.32
C PHE A 135 15.95 -1.86 4.45
N MET A 136 16.17 -2.97 5.17
CA MET A 136 15.37 -3.37 6.34
C MET A 136 15.24 -2.20 7.31
N PHE A 137 16.34 -1.64 7.80
CA PHE A 137 16.53 -0.20 7.77
C PHE A 137 15.30 0.70 7.98
N VAL A 138 14.71 1.01 6.83
CA VAL A 138 13.67 2.00 6.57
C VAL A 138 12.43 1.80 7.45
N PHE A 139 12.06 0.56 7.78
CA PHE A 139 10.93 0.29 8.67
C PHE A 139 11.09 0.97 10.03
N ASP A 140 12.28 0.89 10.64
CA ASP A 140 12.55 1.57 11.93
C ASP A 140 12.58 3.09 11.75
N LEU A 141 13.17 3.56 10.65
CA LEU A 141 13.34 4.98 10.43
C LEU A 141 11.99 5.68 10.26
N ILE A 142 11.11 5.16 9.41
CA ILE A 142 9.79 5.77 9.15
C ILE A 142 8.92 5.69 10.39
N THR A 143 8.89 4.54 11.08
CA THR A 143 8.08 4.36 12.28
C THR A 143 8.50 5.34 13.38
N LYS A 144 9.81 5.46 13.66
CA LYS A 144 10.33 6.40 14.68
C LYS A 144 10.13 7.85 14.26
N TYR A 145 10.30 8.17 12.98
CA TYR A 145 10.05 9.51 12.45
C TYR A 145 8.60 9.93 12.67
N LEU A 146 7.64 9.11 12.23
CA LEU A 146 6.22 9.42 12.39
C LEU A 146 5.83 9.53 13.86
N TRP A 147 6.34 8.62 14.71
CA TRP A 147 6.11 8.71 16.14
C TRP A 147 6.64 10.02 16.74
N ALA A 148 7.87 10.41 16.40
CA ALA A 148 8.47 11.66 16.87
C ALA A 148 7.73 12.91 16.36
N CYS A 149 7.23 12.89 15.13
CA CYS A 149 6.52 14.03 14.53
C CYS A 149 5.09 14.20 15.03
N THR A 150 4.42 13.10 15.39
CA THR A 150 2.97 13.10 15.68
C THR A 150 2.67 12.88 17.16
N GLY A 151 3.59 12.23 17.90
CA GLY A 151 3.36 11.77 19.27
C GLY A 151 2.30 10.66 19.36
N ARG A 152 1.92 10.04 18.24
CA ARG A 152 0.86 9.04 18.18
C ARG A 152 1.40 7.63 17.97
N PRO A 153 0.73 6.60 18.52
CA PRO A 153 1.00 5.21 18.16
C PRO A 153 1.01 5.00 16.65
N ILE A 154 1.88 4.10 16.18
CA ILE A 154 2.08 3.83 14.76
C ILE A 154 1.51 2.48 14.38
N LEU A 155 0.82 2.43 13.24
CA LEU A 155 0.32 1.19 12.65
C LEU A 155 0.97 1.00 11.28
N LEU A 156 1.67 -0.11 11.06
CA LEU A 156 2.18 -0.44 9.72
C LEU A 156 1.02 -1.06 8.93
N GLN A 157 0.40 -0.28 8.06
CA GLN A 157 -0.91 -0.62 7.52
C GLN A 157 -0.84 -1.59 6.36
N GLU A 158 0.17 -1.50 5.53
CA GLU A 158 0.46 -2.53 4.54
C GLU A 158 1.96 -2.70 4.38
N PHE A 159 2.45 -3.94 4.50
CA PHE A 159 3.82 -4.26 4.13
C PHE A 159 3.94 -5.67 3.55
N GLY A 160 4.94 -5.84 2.70
CA GLY A 160 5.22 -7.14 2.12
C GLY A 160 6.52 -7.17 1.34
N TYR A 161 6.81 -8.35 0.80
CA TYR A 161 7.98 -8.57 -0.04
C TYR A 161 7.64 -9.54 -1.18
N ILE A 162 8.02 -9.21 -2.41
CA ILE A 162 7.67 -10.03 -3.57
C ILE A 162 8.54 -11.29 -3.64
N SER A 163 7.88 -12.43 -3.89
CA SER A 163 8.49 -13.77 -3.94
C SER A 163 8.97 -14.25 -5.32
N ALA A 164 8.92 -13.41 -6.36
CA ALA A 164 9.39 -13.74 -7.70
C ALA A 164 9.74 -12.47 -8.50
N GLY A 165 10.16 -12.64 -9.76
CA GLY A 165 10.50 -11.53 -10.66
C GLY A 165 12.00 -11.35 -10.88
N ALA A 166 12.71 -12.44 -11.15
CA ALA A 166 14.14 -12.36 -11.45
C ALA A 166 14.41 -11.35 -12.59
N PRO A 167 15.49 -10.54 -12.49
CA PRO A 167 15.88 -9.62 -13.54
C PRO A 167 16.15 -10.37 -14.86
N LYS A 168 15.62 -9.85 -15.96
CA LYS A 168 15.82 -10.35 -17.31
C LYS A 168 17.18 -9.92 -17.87
N THR A 169 17.79 -10.81 -18.64
CA THR A 169 18.96 -10.54 -19.47
C THR A 169 18.62 -9.55 -20.59
N LYS A 170 19.66 -9.00 -21.24
CA LYS A 170 19.47 -8.09 -22.38
C LYS A 170 18.78 -8.78 -23.57
N GLU A 171 19.00 -10.08 -23.74
CA GLU A 171 18.41 -10.88 -24.82
C GLU A 171 16.92 -11.13 -24.55
N GLU A 172 16.57 -11.61 -23.36
CA GLU A 172 15.17 -11.79 -22.96
C GLU A 172 14.34 -10.50 -23.11
N LYS A 173 14.91 -9.35 -22.72
CA LYS A 173 14.25 -8.05 -22.91
C LYS A 173 14.03 -7.71 -24.38
N ARG A 174 15.01 -8.01 -25.24
CA ARG A 174 14.89 -7.79 -26.68
C ARG A 174 13.79 -8.66 -27.27
N ASP A 175 13.69 -9.92 -26.86
CA ASP A 175 12.67 -10.83 -27.36
C ASP A 175 11.26 -10.42 -26.90
N ILE A 176 11.11 -9.91 -25.69
CA ILE A 176 9.85 -9.31 -25.22
C ILE A 176 9.45 -8.12 -26.10
N ILE A 177 10.38 -7.20 -26.40
CA ILE A 177 10.09 -6.04 -27.25
C ILE A 177 9.75 -6.46 -28.69
N ARG A 178 10.42 -7.50 -29.23
CA ARG A 178 10.06 -8.12 -30.52
C ARG A 178 8.68 -8.73 -30.51
N GLY A 179 8.25 -9.32 -29.39
CA GLY A 179 6.90 -9.80 -29.19
C GLY A 179 5.82 -8.72 -29.32
N TYR A 180 6.19 -7.44 -29.14
CA TYR A 180 5.32 -6.28 -29.37
C TYR A 180 5.56 -5.60 -30.73
N GLY A 181 6.33 -6.21 -31.64
CA GLY A 181 6.53 -5.73 -33.01
C GLY A 181 7.73 -4.80 -33.22
N PHE A 182 8.67 -4.70 -32.28
CA PHE A 182 9.82 -3.78 -32.38
C PHE A 182 11.15 -4.52 -32.22
N ASN A 183 12.21 -4.12 -32.94
CA ASN A 183 13.50 -4.83 -32.90
C ASN A 183 14.34 -4.49 -31.66
N SER A 184 14.06 -3.34 -31.02
CA SER A 184 14.79 -2.88 -29.83
C SER A 184 13.98 -1.90 -28.98
N GLU A 185 14.33 -1.79 -27.69
CA GLU A 185 13.75 -0.78 -26.78
C GLU A 185 13.93 0.64 -27.34
N ARG A 186 15.09 0.95 -27.94
CA ARG A 186 15.36 2.26 -28.54
C ARG A 186 14.40 2.58 -29.70
N GLU A 187 14.03 1.58 -30.48
CA GLU A 187 13.05 1.73 -31.56
C GLU A 187 11.64 1.93 -31.00
N ALA A 188 11.23 1.10 -30.03
CA ALA A 188 9.96 1.25 -29.33
C ALA A 188 9.80 2.64 -28.67
N MET A 189 10.87 3.16 -28.04
CA MET A 189 10.87 4.50 -27.45
C MET A 189 10.70 5.62 -28.48
N LYS A 190 11.28 5.47 -29.68
CA LYS A 190 11.11 6.44 -30.77
C LYS A 190 9.70 6.42 -31.37
N ASN A 191 9.08 5.24 -31.40
CA ASN A 191 7.76 4.99 -31.97
C ASN A 191 6.74 4.69 -30.85
N ILE A 192 6.76 5.47 -29.78
CA ILE A 192 6.05 5.14 -28.53
C ILE A 192 4.54 4.97 -28.70
N VAL A 193 3.90 5.76 -29.56
CA VAL A 193 2.46 5.68 -29.81
C VAL A 193 2.10 4.33 -30.43
N GLU A 194 2.82 3.95 -31.50
CA GLU A 194 2.65 2.66 -32.16
C GLU A 194 2.99 1.49 -31.21
N PHE A 195 4.04 1.64 -30.39
CA PHE A 195 4.36 0.66 -29.36
C PHE A 195 3.19 0.41 -28.40
N VAL A 196 2.55 1.48 -27.91
CA VAL A 196 1.38 1.37 -27.01
C VAL A 196 0.18 0.72 -27.70
N GLU A 197 -0.04 0.98 -29.00
CA GLU A 197 -1.11 0.32 -29.75
C GLU A 197 -0.89 -1.19 -29.93
N ASN A 198 0.37 -1.63 -30.04
CA ASN A 198 0.74 -3.04 -30.15
C ASN A 198 0.73 -3.80 -28.82
N LEU A 199 0.59 -3.11 -27.68
CA LEU A 199 0.51 -3.77 -26.38
C LEU A 199 -0.81 -4.53 -26.20
N PRO A 200 -0.83 -5.56 -25.32
CA PRO A 200 -2.06 -6.23 -24.93
C PRO A 200 -3.15 -5.24 -24.51
N GLU A 201 -4.41 -5.54 -24.85
CA GLU A 201 -5.55 -4.62 -24.71
C GLU A 201 -5.66 -4.03 -23.29
N TYR A 202 -5.40 -4.84 -22.26
CA TYR A 202 -5.42 -4.40 -20.87
C TYR A 202 -4.35 -3.34 -20.57
N MET A 203 -3.12 -3.55 -21.05
CA MET A 203 -2.01 -2.62 -20.86
C MET A 203 -2.27 -1.31 -21.61
N LYS A 204 -2.68 -1.41 -22.87
CA LYS A 204 -3.04 -0.26 -23.72
C LYS A 204 -4.11 0.60 -23.05
N LYS A 205 -5.21 -0.01 -22.59
CA LYS A 205 -6.28 0.70 -21.86
C LYS A 205 -5.77 1.35 -20.58
N HIS A 206 -4.92 0.66 -19.82
CA HIS A 206 -4.35 1.20 -18.60
C HIS A 206 -3.49 2.44 -18.88
N ILE A 207 -2.57 2.36 -19.84
CA ILE A 207 -1.69 3.48 -20.23
C ILE A 207 -2.52 4.67 -20.70
N LYS A 208 -3.47 4.45 -21.63
CA LYS A 208 -4.36 5.51 -22.14
C LYS A 208 -5.12 6.20 -21.02
N ARG A 209 -5.66 5.44 -20.06
CA ARG A 209 -6.37 6.00 -18.90
C ARG A 209 -5.44 6.83 -18.00
N VAL A 210 -4.31 6.27 -17.57
CA VAL A 210 -3.38 6.94 -16.64
C VAL A 210 -2.77 8.18 -17.26
N CYS A 211 -2.44 8.12 -18.55
CA CYS A 211 -1.93 9.26 -19.30
C CYS A 211 -3.04 10.20 -19.79
N GLN A 212 -4.32 9.94 -19.50
CA GLN A 212 -5.47 10.74 -19.94
C GLN A 212 -5.52 10.95 -21.46
N ASN A 213 -5.17 9.92 -22.22
CA ASN A 213 -4.98 9.94 -23.67
C ASN A 213 -3.97 10.98 -24.18
N ASN A 214 -3.10 11.50 -23.32
CA ASN A 214 -2.03 12.41 -23.71
C ASN A 214 -0.77 11.61 -24.10
N GLU A 215 -0.58 11.42 -25.40
CA GLU A 215 0.51 10.65 -25.98
C GLU A 215 1.90 11.17 -25.59
N SER A 216 2.05 12.48 -25.34
CA SER A 216 3.33 13.05 -24.89
C SER A 216 3.81 12.48 -23.54
N LYS A 217 2.90 11.91 -22.73
CA LYS A 217 3.21 11.27 -21.44
C LYS A 217 3.62 9.81 -21.57
N TYR A 218 3.38 9.16 -22.72
CA TYR A 218 3.55 7.71 -22.84
C TYR A 218 4.99 7.26 -22.63
N LEU A 219 5.96 7.99 -23.21
CA LEU A 219 7.37 7.62 -23.10
C LEU A 219 7.85 7.61 -21.64
N ASP A 220 7.49 8.67 -20.92
CA ASP A 220 7.88 8.83 -19.53
C ASP A 220 7.22 7.78 -18.64
N PHE A 221 5.92 7.52 -18.85
CA PHE A 221 5.20 6.50 -18.11
C PHE A 221 5.73 5.08 -18.38
N VAL A 222 5.85 4.70 -19.65
CA VAL A 222 6.15 3.33 -20.07
C VAL A 222 7.61 2.95 -19.82
N PHE A 223 8.56 3.79 -20.25
CA PHE A 223 9.99 3.44 -20.26
C PHE A 223 10.84 4.17 -19.21
N LYS A 224 10.41 5.34 -18.73
CA LYS A 224 11.15 6.07 -17.68
C LYS A 224 10.61 5.85 -16.25
N GLY A 225 9.47 5.20 -16.10
CA GLY A 225 8.87 4.84 -14.81
C GLY A 225 8.96 3.35 -14.47
N ASP A 226 8.26 2.97 -13.39
CA ASP A 226 8.10 1.58 -12.96
C ASP A 226 7.26 0.73 -13.93
N TYR A 227 6.53 1.34 -14.88
CA TYR A 227 5.69 0.60 -15.82
C TYR A 227 6.49 -0.41 -16.66
N LYS A 228 7.78 -0.15 -16.89
CA LYS A 228 8.68 -1.09 -17.58
C LYS A 228 8.80 -2.44 -16.88
N ASN A 229 8.61 -2.50 -15.55
CA ASN A 229 8.62 -3.75 -14.79
C ASN A 229 7.44 -4.65 -15.22
N HIS A 230 6.32 -4.06 -15.64
CA HIS A 230 5.18 -4.79 -16.20
C HIS A 230 5.44 -5.24 -17.65
N ILE A 231 6.11 -4.41 -18.45
CA ILE A 231 6.51 -4.77 -19.82
C ILE A 231 7.44 -5.98 -19.80
N TYR A 232 8.48 -5.93 -18.94
CA TYR A 232 9.50 -6.98 -18.85
C TYR A 232 9.16 -8.11 -17.88
N ARG A 233 8.10 -7.97 -17.09
CA ARG A 233 7.68 -8.91 -16.04
C ARG A 233 8.84 -9.26 -15.10
N GLU A 234 9.54 -8.24 -14.65
CA GLU A 234 10.73 -8.38 -13.82
C GLU A 234 10.69 -7.43 -12.63
N LEU A 235 11.48 -7.76 -11.62
CA LEU A 235 11.91 -6.84 -10.60
C LEU A 235 13.40 -6.51 -10.84
N PRO A 236 13.75 -5.23 -11.00
CA PRO A 236 15.12 -4.80 -11.23
C PRO A 236 16.05 -5.21 -10.09
N LYS A 237 17.33 -5.47 -10.37
CA LYS A 237 18.31 -5.82 -9.31
C LYS A 237 18.35 -4.84 -8.14
N LEU A 238 18.12 -3.56 -8.42
CA LEU A 238 18.15 -2.48 -7.43
C LEU A 238 17.00 -2.56 -6.42
N THR A 239 15.89 -3.22 -6.76
CA THR A 239 14.75 -3.36 -5.86
C THR A 239 14.97 -4.48 -4.84
N LYS A 240 15.97 -5.35 -5.03
CA LYS A 240 16.28 -6.39 -4.04
C LYS A 240 16.77 -5.78 -2.72
N ILE A 241 16.24 -6.24 -1.58
CA ILE A 241 16.83 -5.97 -0.27
C ILE A 241 18.08 -6.86 -0.11
N PRO A 242 19.26 -6.32 0.23
CA PRO A 242 20.44 -7.14 0.48
C PRO A 242 20.13 -8.27 1.47
N GLY A 243 20.47 -9.51 1.10
CA GLY A 243 20.14 -10.71 1.88
C GLY A 243 18.84 -11.43 1.49
N TYR A 244 17.90 -10.76 0.80
CA TYR A 244 16.56 -11.30 0.55
C TYR A 244 16.26 -11.36 -0.95
N PRO A 245 16.52 -12.47 -1.65
CA PRO A 245 16.22 -12.57 -3.08
C PRO A 245 14.71 -12.65 -3.33
N HIS A 246 14.24 -12.14 -4.48
CA HIS A 246 12.85 -12.30 -4.96
C HIS A 246 12.56 -13.75 -5.35
N THR A 247 12.41 -14.59 -4.34
CA THR A 247 12.14 -16.03 -4.39
C THR A 247 11.22 -16.38 -3.22
N PRO A 248 10.49 -17.51 -3.24
CA PRO A 248 9.67 -17.93 -2.10
C PRO A 248 10.47 -18.06 -0.80
N LYS A 249 11.73 -18.51 -0.88
CA LYS A 249 12.63 -18.61 0.27
C LYS A 249 13.05 -17.24 0.79
N GLY A 250 13.45 -16.32 -0.10
CA GLY A 250 13.85 -14.97 0.31
C GLY A 250 12.69 -14.13 0.88
N GLN A 251 11.46 -14.32 0.38
CA GLN A 251 10.25 -13.76 1.01
C GLN A 251 10.07 -14.30 2.44
N ALA A 252 10.27 -15.60 2.64
CA ALA A 252 10.16 -16.20 3.97
C ALA A 252 11.26 -15.73 4.94
N ASP A 253 12.49 -15.54 4.45
CA ASP A 253 13.59 -14.98 5.24
C ASP A 253 13.29 -13.52 5.62
N PHE A 254 12.72 -12.73 4.71
CA PHE A 254 12.27 -11.37 5.00
C PHE A 254 11.25 -11.35 6.15
N TYR A 255 10.22 -12.20 6.10
CA TYR A 255 9.20 -12.23 7.15
C TYR A 255 9.72 -12.69 8.50
N ARG A 256 10.67 -13.65 8.52
CA ARG A 256 11.34 -14.09 9.75
C ARG A 256 12.00 -12.92 10.48
N ASP A 257 12.72 -12.09 9.73
CA ASP A 257 13.55 -11.04 10.30
C ASP A 257 12.75 -9.77 10.57
N ILE A 258 11.83 -9.39 9.67
CA ILE A 258 11.08 -8.14 9.80
C ILE A 258 10.08 -8.19 10.96
N ILE A 259 9.38 -9.32 11.16
CA ILE A 259 8.31 -9.41 12.17
C ILE A 259 8.92 -9.27 13.57
N GLU A 260 10.04 -9.95 13.83
CA GLU A 260 10.74 -9.82 15.10
C GLU A 260 11.25 -8.39 15.32
N ARG A 261 11.74 -7.72 14.28
CA ARG A 261 12.22 -6.35 14.36
C ARG A 261 11.10 -5.35 14.63
N LEU A 262 9.97 -5.48 13.94
CA LEU A 262 8.79 -4.64 14.11
C LEU A 262 8.24 -4.75 15.53
N TYR A 263 8.14 -5.97 16.08
CA TYR A 263 7.58 -6.18 17.42
C TYR A 263 8.45 -5.62 18.56
N LYS A 264 9.72 -5.30 18.30
CA LYS A 264 10.62 -4.64 19.26
C LYS A 264 10.42 -3.13 19.31
N GLN A 265 9.60 -2.56 18.43
CA GLN A 265 9.36 -1.12 18.41
C GLN A 265 8.18 -0.75 19.31
N GLU A 266 8.46 -0.05 20.42
CA GLU A 266 7.44 0.34 21.41
C GLU A 266 6.33 1.22 20.84
N CYS A 267 6.64 2.04 19.83
CA CYS A 267 5.67 2.91 19.19
C CYS A 267 4.79 2.20 18.15
N LEU A 268 5.11 0.95 17.75
CA LEU A 268 4.36 0.20 16.77
C LEU A 268 3.28 -0.65 17.47
N ILE A 269 2.00 -0.33 17.25
CA ILE A 269 0.87 -1.01 17.89
C ILE A 269 0.26 -2.12 17.04
N GLY A 270 0.73 -2.30 15.80
CA GLY A 270 0.29 -3.37 14.92
C GLY A 270 0.90 -3.27 13.53
N ALA A 271 0.82 -4.37 12.79
CA ALA A 271 1.27 -4.45 11.41
C ALA A 271 0.36 -5.38 10.60
N MET A 272 0.08 -5.02 9.35
CA MET A 272 -0.80 -5.74 8.44
C MET A 272 -0.02 -6.18 7.19
N ILE A 273 0.01 -7.49 6.93
CA ILE A 273 0.75 -8.07 5.82
C ILE A 273 -0.08 -7.99 4.54
N TYR A 274 0.46 -7.33 3.52
CA TYR A 274 -0.06 -7.39 2.16
C TYR A 274 0.68 -8.50 1.39
N CYS A 275 0.03 -9.60 1.01
CA CYS A 275 -1.39 -9.95 1.22
C CYS A 275 -1.54 -11.45 1.54
N TRP A 276 -2.77 -11.93 1.76
CA TRP A 276 -3.00 -13.35 2.04
C TRP A 276 -2.62 -14.25 0.86
N LYS A 277 -3.15 -13.97 -0.34
CA LYS A 277 -3.11 -14.84 -1.51
C LYS A 277 -2.51 -14.13 -2.72
N ASP A 278 -1.66 -14.82 -3.47
CA ASP A 278 -1.17 -14.34 -4.76
C ASP A 278 -2.32 -14.09 -5.75
N SER A 279 -2.30 -12.95 -6.43
CA SER A 279 -3.29 -12.62 -7.46
C SER A 279 -3.12 -13.50 -8.70
N ASP A 280 -4.24 -13.87 -9.34
CA ASP A 280 -4.27 -14.62 -10.60
C ASP A 280 -3.63 -13.83 -11.75
N LYS A 281 -3.89 -12.52 -11.78
CA LYS A 281 -3.38 -11.58 -12.79
C LYS A 281 -3.05 -10.23 -12.17
N CYS A 282 -2.10 -9.54 -12.79
CA CYS A 282 -1.73 -8.19 -12.38
C CYS A 282 -2.87 -7.21 -12.71
N TYR A 283 -3.36 -6.46 -11.73
CA TYR A 283 -4.44 -5.48 -11.98
C TYR A 283 -3.99 -4.26 -12.80
N VAL A 284 -2.67 -4.06 -12.98
CA VAL A 284 -2.08 -2.98 -13.80
C VAL A 284 -1.94 -3.38 -15.26
N CYS A 285 -1.37 -4.56 -15.54
CA CYS A 285 -1.06 -4.98 -16.91
C CYS A 285 -1.87 -6.17 -17.43
N GLY A 286 -2.64 -6.84 -16.57
CA GLY A 286 -3.47 -8.01 -16.92
C GLY A 286 -2.71 -9.31 -17.11
N GLN A 287 -1.37 -9.30 -16.99
CA GLN A 287 -0.54 -10.49 -17.21
C GLN A 287 -0.50 -11.38 -15.95
N VAL A 288 -0.53 -12.70 -16.15
CA VAL A 288 -0.56 -13.72 -15.09
C VAL A 288 0.80 -13.99 -14.44
N ASP A 289 1.89 -13.67 -15.15
CA ASP A 289 3.27 -13.88 -14.74
C ASP A 289 3.99 -12.58 -14.35
N CYS A 290 3.28 -11.45 -14.29
CA CYS A 290 3.85 -10.18 -13.86
C CYS A 290 4.04 -10.16 -12.34
N PRO A 291 5.29 -10.11 -11.82
CA PRO A 291 5.56 -10.23 -10.39
C PRO A 291 5.07 -9.05 -9.57
N THR A 292 4.96 -7.86 -10.18
CA THR A 292 4.69 -6.58 -9.51
C THR A 292 3.41 -6.60 -8.67
N GLU A 293 2.38 -7.35 -9.09
CA GLU A 293 1.07 -7.38 -8.39
C GLU A 293 0.53 -8.79 -8.15
N THR A 294 1.35 -9.84 -8.34
CA THR A 294 0.85 -11.23 -8.33
C THR A 294 1.63 -12.19 -7.44
N ARG A 295 2.70 -11.74 -6.77
CA ARG A 295 3.63 -12.63 -6.05
C ARG A 295 3.90 -12.18 -4.61
N TRP A 296 2.93 -11.51 -3.99
CA TRP A 296 2.96 -10.94 -2.64
C TRP A 296 2.44 -11.89 -1.55
N GLY A 297 1.55 -12.81 -1.91
CA GLY A 297 0.79 -13.65 -1.00
C GLY A 297 1.64 -14.51 -0.06
N LEU A 298 1.07 -14.83 1.10
CA LEU A 298 1.55 -15.91 1.98
C LEU A 298 1.15 -17.29 1.44
N VAL A 299 0.08 -17.37 0.65
CA VAL A 299 -0.34 -18.55 -0.11
C VAL A 299 -0.32 -18.26 -1.61
N ASP A 300 -0.19 -19.31 -2.42
CA ASP A 300 -0.25 -19.20 -3.87
C ASP A 300 -1.70 -19.06 -4.40
N ILE A 301 -1.86 -19.02 -5.72
CA ILE A 301 -3.17 -18.88 -6.39
C ILE A 301 -4.13 -20.05 -6.11
N ASP A 302 -3.64 -21.20 -5.67
CA ASP A 302 -4.42 -22.39 -5.31
C ASP A 302 -4.65 -22.47 -3.78
N GLU A 303 -4.31 -21.41 -3.04
CA GLU A 303 -4.31 -21.36 -1.58
C GLU A 303 -3.33 -22.33 -0.90
N LYS A 304 -2.31 -22.80 -1.61
CA LYS A 304 -1.27 -23.63 -1.02
C LYS A 304 -0.29 -22.74 -0.24
N PRO A 305 0.05 -23.08 1.01
CA PRO A 305 1.00 -22.31 1.80
C PRO A 305 2.38 -22.19 1.15
N LYS A 306 2.89 -20.96 1.03
CA LYS A 306 4.27 -20.70 0.63
C LYS A 306 5.19 -20.78 1.86
N PRO A 307 6.52 -20.84 1.67
CA PRO A 307 7.47 -20.77 2.79
C PRO A 307 7.27 -19.55 3.70
N SER A 308 6.75 -18.43 3.16
CA SER A 308 6.43 -17.22 3.90
C SER A 308 5.28 -17.40 4.89
N TYR A 309 4.24 -18.17 4.55
CA TYR A 309 3.15 -18.52 5.49
C TYR A 309 3.72 -19.12 6.78
N PHE A 310 4.60 -20.11 6.66
CA PHE A 310 5.21 -20.77 7.80
C PHE A 310 6.13 -19.82 8.58
N ALA A 311 6.91 -18.99 7.89
CA ALA A 311 7.75 -17.99 8.54
C ALA A 311 6.94 -17.01 9.39
N VAL A 312 5.83 -16.48 8.85
CA VAL A 312 4.92 -15.59 9.58
C VAL A 312 4.29 -16.30 10.78
N ARG A 313 3.73 -17.49 10.57
CA ARG A 313 3.12 -18.29 11.64
C ARG A 313 4.08 -18.51 12.80
N ASP A 314 5.30 -18.94 12.50
CA ASP A 314 6.31 -19.27 13.50
C ASP A 314 6.82 -18.01 14.23
N ALA A 315 7.01 -16.91 13.52
CA ALA A 315 7.38 -15.62 14.11
C ALA A 315 6.30 -15.10 15.08
N LEU A 316 5.03 -15.15 14.69
CA LEU A 316 3.91 -14.74 15.55
C LEU A 316 3.75 -15.67 16.76
N ALA A 317 3.94 -16.98 16.59
CA ALA A 317 3.92 -17.93 17.70
C ALA A 317 5.05 -17.67 18.72
N LYS A 318 6.25 -17.30 18.25
CA LYS A 318 7.37 -16.89 19.11
C LYS A 318 7.03 -15.63 19.90
N ILE A 319 6.45 -14.62 19.24
CA ILE A 319 6.01 -13.37 19.89
C ILE A 319 4.98 -13.64 20.99
N LYS A 320 3.96 -14.46 20.72
CA LYS A 320 2.93 -14.80 21.71
C LYS A 320 3.52 -15.47 22.96
N LYS A 321 4.50 -16.36 22.79
CA LYS A 321 5.19 -17.00 23.92
C LYS A 321 5.94 -15.98 24.77
N ILE A 322 6.63 -15.02 24.15
CA ILE A 322 7.35 -13.95 24.86
C ILE A 322 6.35 -13.09 25.65
N SER A 323 5.28 -12.62 25.00
CA SER A 323 4.24 -11.80 25.65
C SER A 323 3.59 -12.51 26.84
N ASN A 324 3.34 -13.82 26.76
CA ASN A 324 2.76 -14.60 27.86
C ASN A 324 3.77 -14.91 28.99
N SER A 325 5.07 -14.83 28.72
CA SER A 325 6.12 -15.06 29.72
C SER A 325 6.50 -13.82 30.53
N LEU A 326 6.09 -12.64 30.05
CA LEU A 326 6.14 -11.39 30.81
C LEU A 326 4.93 -11.39 31.75
N GLN A 327 5.12 -11.77 33.01
CA GLN A 327 4.09 -11.58 34.03
C GLN A 327 3.80 -10.06 34.16
N PRO A 328 2.55 -9.67 34.47
CA PRO A 328 2.27 -8.30 34.85
C PRO A 328 3.20 -7.94 36.01
N ILE A 329 3.96 -6.87 35.86
CA ILE A 329 4.58 -6.23 37.01
C ILE A 329 3.41 -5.62 37.78
N GLU A 330 3.12 -6.17 38.97
CA GLU A 330 2.10 -5.67 39.90
C GLU A 330 2.34 -4.21 40.30
#